data_AF-A0A9K3L3G2-F1
#
_entry.id   AF-A0A9K3L3G2-F1
#
_cell.length_a   1.000
_cell.length_b   1.000
_cell.length_c   1.000
_cell.angle_alpha   90.00
_cell.angle_beta   90.00
_cell.angle_gamma   90.00
#
_symmetry.space_group_name_H-M   'P 1'
#
loop_
_entity.id
_entity.type
_entity.pdbx_description
1 polymer ?
#
loop_
_entity_poly.entity_id
_entity_poly.type
_entity_poly.pdbx_seq_one_letter_code
_entity_poly.pdbx_strand_id
1 'polypeptide(L)'
;MVTSNNDRVALSSGENLAVGAFGGALETCLQMPVLTYKFCLQEGRPLPTNIPGWYRGVVVQAGTVAPITAIQFMFNGILQKALLRGNTQRSLSDGEVIAAAAGAGAISAIVYSPVDLLTIQQQKLHLNLWNTTRTLVENYGVSGMYRGFSACVAREALYTAGYLGLAPVITSRLVGQSDYLRERPLAASILGACAAGTLAAVTTHPIDTAKTCLQSDMDGTNWKNTFGTMKTLMSTGGIASLYRGMLPRTVRLCGAFFVCLMVRDAAIEYKTQKAHERGLLSEAASIAAGLETTVPLVATSSSEDS
;
A
#
# COMPACT_ATOMS: atom_id res chain seq x y z
N MET A 1 -4.17 5.16 -31.10
CA MET A 1 -5.20 6.15 -30.73
C MET A 1 -5.05 6.43 -29.26
N VAL A 2 -4.44 7.56 -28.91
CA VAL A 2 -4.35 8.01 -27.51
C VAL A 2 -5.66 8.71 -27.22
N THR A 3 -6.58 8.05 -26.52
CA THR A 3 -7.81 8.68 -26.02
C THR A 3 -7.44 9.90 -25.20
N SER A 4 -8.03 11.05 -25.54
CA SER A 4 -7.88 12.31 -24.80
C SER A 4 -8.19 12.08 -23.32
N ASN A 5 -7.47 12.75 -22.44
CA ASN A 5 -7.59 12.59 -20.97
C ASN A 5 -9.01 12.91 -20.44
N ASN A 6 -9.86 13.55 -21.26
CA ASN A 6 -11.24 13.94 -20.93
C ASN A 6 -12.28 12.81 -21.07
N ASP A 7 -11.96 11.66 -21.68
CA ASP A 7 -12.96 10.60 -21.94
C ASP A 7 -12.86 9.39 -20.98
N ARG A 8 -12.01 9.47 -19.94
CA ARG A 8 -11.78 8.34 -19.02
C ARG A 8 -12.96 8.12 -18.08
N VAL A 9 -13.55 6.92 -18.15
CA VAL A 9 -14.66 6.53 -17.26
C VAL A 9 -14.12 6.15 -15.88
N ALA A 10 -14.60 6.83 -14.84
CA ALA A 10 -14.24 6.51 -13.46
C ALA A 10 -14.74 5.11 -13.05
N LEU A 11 -13.91 4.41 -12.27
CA LEU A 11 -14.30 3.17 -11.60
C LEU A 11 -15.23 3.47 -10.43
N SER A 12 -16.27 2.67 -10.24
CA SER A 12 -17.11 2.68 -9.05
C SER A 12 -16.30 2.26 -7.81
N SER A 13 -16.81 2.50 -6.61
CA SER A 13 -16.14 2.10 -5.36
C SER A 13 -15.88 0.58 -5.28
N GLY A 14 -16.83 -0.23 -5.76
CA GLY A 14 -16.69 -1.69 -5.82
C GLY A 14 -15.65 -2.15 -6.84
N GLU A 15 -15.63 -1.53 -8.03
CA GLU A 15 -14.63 -1.84 -9.06
C GLU A 15 -13.22 -1.43 -8.61
N ASN A 16 -13.05 -0.26 -7.98
CA ASN A 16 -11.77 0.17 -7.41
C ASN A 16 -11.26 -0.82 -6.36
N LEU A 17 -12.15 -1.33 -5.50
CA LEU A 17 -11.79 -2.34 -4.50
C LEU A 17 -11.35 -3.65 -5.17
N ALA A 18 -12.09 -4.13 -6.17
CA ALA A 18 -11.75 -5.37 -6.89
C ALA A 18 -10.43 -5.26 -7.64
N VAL A 19 -10.22 -4.15 -8.37
CA VAL A 19 -8.97 -3.86 -9.09
C VAL A 19 -7.80 -3.72 -8.14
N GLY A 20 -8.00 -3.07 -6.99
CA GLY A 20 -6.99 -2.95 -5.93
C GLY A 20 -6.63 -4.29 -5.30
N ALA A 21 -7.63 -5.12 -4.98
CA ALA A 21 -7.44 -6.47 -4.45
C ALA A 21 -6.67 -7.37 -5.43
N PHE A 22 -7.07 -7.35 -6.70
CA PHE A 22 -6.39 -8.10 -7.76
C PHE A 22 -4.95 -7.61 -7.98
N GLY A 23 -4.76 -6.29 -8.11
CA GLY A 23 -3.44 -5.68 -8.27
C GLY A 23 -2.50 -6.00 -7.10
N GLY A 24 -3.01 -5.95 -5.87
CA GLY A 24 -2.26 -6.31 -4.66
C GLY A 24 -1.92 -7.80 -4.56
N ALA A 25 -2.81 -8.69 -4.98
CA ALA A 25 -2.50 -10.13 -5.05
C ALA A 25 -1.46 -10.42 -6.14
N LEU A 26 -1.61 -9.80 -7.32
CA LEU A 26 -0.69 -9.95 -8.44
C LEU A 26 0.72 -9.44 -8.10
N GLU A 27 0.84 -8.25 -7.51
CA GLU A 27 2.15 -7.70 -7.12
C GLU A 27 2.83 -8.59 -6.08
N THR A 28 2.07 -9.10 -5.11
CA THR A 28 2.57 -10.02 -4.09
C THR A 28 3.12 -11.30 -4.71
N CYS A 29 2.40 -11.87 -5.69
CA CYS A 29 2.86 -13.05 -6.42
C CYS A 29 4.17 -12.77 -7.18
N LEU A 30 4.24 -11.64 -7.91
CA LEU A 30 5.42 -11.28 -8.70
C LEU A 30 6.66 -11.00 -7.82
N GLN A 31 6.45 -10.45 -6.63
CA GLN A 31 7.52 -9.96 -5.78
C GLN A 31 7.84 -10.86 -4.59
N MET A 32 7.20 -12.02 -4.50
CA MET A 32 7.50 -13.01 -3.47
C MET A 32 8.99 -13.38 -3.41
N PRO A 33 9.72 -13.57 -4.53
CA PRO A 33 11.15 -13.87 -4.47
C PRO A 33 11.97 -12.76 -3.78
N VAL A 34 11.62 -11.50 -4.03
CA VAL A 34 12.27 -10.33 -3.41
C VAL A 34 11.98 -10.28 -1.91
N LEU A 35 10.76 -10.63 -1.51
CA LEU A 35 10.39 -10.73 -0.09
C LEU A 35 11.15 -11.87 0.62
N THR A 36 11.24 -13.04 -0.01
CA THR A 36 12.02 -14.18 0.48
C THR A 36 13.50 -13.81 0.63
N TYR A 37 14.08 -13.12 -0.35
CA TYR A 37 15.45 -12.60 -0.27
C TYR A 37 15.64 -11.66 0.92
N LYS A 38 14.70 -10.74 1.16
CA LYS A 38 14.71 -9.83 2.32
C LYS A 38 14.74 -10.61 3.63
N PHE A 39 13.85 -11.59 3.80
CA PHE A 39 13.78 -12.39 5.02
C PHE A 39 15.06 -13.19 5.26
N CYS A 40 15.61 -13.81 4.22
CA CYS A 40 16.89 -14.53 4.33
C CYS A 40 18.04 -13.61 4.79
N LEU A 41 18.13 -12.39 4.25
CA LEU A 41 19.16 -11.42 4.64
C LEU A 41 19.00 -10.89 6.07
N GLN A 42 17.77 -10.62 6.49
CA GLN A 42 17.48 -10.12 7.85
C GLN A 42 17.76 -11.18 8.92
N GLU A 43 17.49 -12.45 8.61
CA GLU A 43 17.73 -13.58 9.51
C GLU A 43 19.15 -14.14 9.43
N GLY A 44 19.88 -13.88 8.35
CA GLY A 44 21.20 -14.46 8.11
C GLY A 44 21.15 -15.95 7.72
N ARG A 45 20.06 -16.41 7.11
CA ARG A 45 19.88 -17.81 6.65
C ARG A 45 20.25 -17.99 5.17
N PRO A 46 20.62 -19.21 4.74
CA PRO A 46 20.89 -19.48 3.33
C PRO A 46 19.64 -19.26 2.46
N LEU A 47 19.88 -18.93 1.19
CA LEU A 47 18.82 -18.76 0.20
C LEU A 47 18.21 -20.12 -0.21
N PRO A 48 16.92 -20.16 -0.57
CA PRO A 48 16.32 -21.38 -1.09
C PRO A 48 17.00 -21.86 -2.37
N THR A 49 17.26 -23.17 -2.46
CA THR A 49 17.88 -23.80 -3.64
C THR A 49 16.87 -24.16 -4.73
N ASN A 50 15.58 -24.21 -4.39
CA ASN A 50 14.51 -24.63 -5.30
C ASN A 50 13.45 -23.54 -5.51
N ILE A 51 12.81 -23.54 -6.69
CA ILE A 51 11.78 -22.55 -7.05
C ILE A 51 10.61 -22.55 -6.05
N PRO A 52 10.06 -23.70 -5.60
CA PRO A 52 8.97 -23.69 -4.62
C PRO A 52 9.34 -23.00 -3.32
N GLY A 53 10.60 -23.07 -2.88
CA GLY A 53 11.09 -22.40 -1.68
C GLY A 53 11.00 -20.88 -1.76
N TRP A 54 11.23 -20.28 -2.94
CA TRP A 54 11.12 -18.84 -3.16
C TRP A 54 9.68 -18.31 -3.05
N TYR A 55 8.70 -19.17 -3.33
CA TYR A 55 7.27 -18.83 -3.31
C TYR A 55 6.53 -19.32 -2.06
N ARG A 56 7.24 -19.92 -1.08
CA ARG A 56 6.62 -20.33 0.20
C ARG A 56 6.10 -19.12 0.97
N GLY A 57 4.81 -19.16 1.31
CA GLY A 57 4.10 -18.06 1.96
C GLY A 57 3.33 -17.14 1.01
N VAL A 58 3.45 -17.32 -0.32
CA VAL A 58 2.76 -16.45 -1.29
C VAL A 58 1.24 -16.42 -1.11
N VAL A 59 0.63 -17.58 -0.81
CA VAL A 59 -0.82 -17.69 -0.60
C VAL A 59 -1.28 -16.91 0.62
N VAL A 60 -0.50 -16.99 1.71
CA VAL A 60 -0.78 -16.28 2.96
C VAL A 60 -0.71 -14.77 2.73
N GLN A 61 0.33 -14.31 2.05
CA GLN A 61 0.52 -12.90 1.76
C GLN A 61 -0.55 -12.39 0.79
N ALA A 62 -0.72 -13.05 -0.37
CA ALA A 62 -1.64 -12.58 -1.41
C ALA A 62 -3.11 -12.60 -0.95
N GLY A 63 -3.51 -13.63 -0.20
CA GLY A 63 -4.88 -13.76 0.32
C GLY A 63 -5.25 -12.72 1.37
N THR A 64 -4.27 -12.08 2.01
CA THR A 64 -4.50 -11.14 3.12
C THR A 64 -4.33 -9.68 2.72
N VAL A 65 -3.82 -9.38 1.52
CA VAL A 65 -3.69 -8.01 1.00
C VAL A 65 -5.03 -7.27 1.02
N ALA A 66 -6.08 -7.88 0.47
CA ALA A 66 -7.39 -7.23 0.37
C ALA A 66 -8.03 -6.98 1.76
N PRO A 67 -8.09 -7.95 2.69
CA PRO A 67 -8.55 -7.70 4.05
C PRO A 67 -7.78 -6.60 4.79
N ILE A 68 -6.44 -6.62 4.72
CA ILE A 68 -5.59 -5.66 5.45
C ILE A 68 -5.79 -4.25 4.89
N THR A 69 -5.79 -4.08 3.58
CA THR A 69 -6.03 -2.79 2.94
C THR A 69 -7.44 -2.27 3.20
N ALA A 70 -8.46 -3.12 3.20
CA ALA A 70 -9.83 -2.74 3.54
C ALA A 70 -9.93 -2.18 4.97
N ILE A 71 -9.28 -2.82 5.95
CA ILE A 71 -9.22 -2.34 7.33
C ILE A 71 -8.53 -0.97 7.39
N GLN A 72 -7.41 -0.80 6.69
CA GLN A 72 -6.68 0.47 6.66
C GLN A 72 -7.54 1.61 6.10
N PHE A 73 -8.20 1.42 4.96
CA PHE A 73 -9.07 2.45 4.38
C PHE A 73 -10.30 2.75 5.25
N MET A 74 -10.92 1.72 5.81
CA MET A 74 -12.09 1.85 6.68
C MET A 74 -11.75 2.67 7.93
N PHE A 75 -10.71 2.27 8.67
CA PHE A 75 -10.33 2.98 9.90
C PHE A 75 -9.72 4.35 9.62
N ASN A 76 -9.01 4.53 8.51
CA ASN A 76 -8.54 5.85 8.10
C ASN A 76 -9.73 6.80 7.87
N GLY A 77 -10.77 6.34 7.15
CA GLY A 77 -12.00 7.13 6.95
C GLY A 77 -12.75 7.44 8.26
N ILE A 78 -12.83 6.48 9.19
CA ILE A 78 -13.43 6.67 10.51
C ILE A 78 -12.65 7.72 11.32
N LEU A 79 -11.32 7.60 11.38
CA LEU A 79 -10.46 8.51 12.13
C LEU A 79 -10.48 9.93 11.54
N GLN A 80 -10.45 10.06 10.21
CA GLN A 80 -10.59 11.36 9.54
C GLN A 80 -11.94 12.03 9.84
N LYS A 81 -13.05 11.27 9.77
CA LYS A 81 -14.38 11.79 10.14
C LYS A 81 -14.46 12.20 11.61
N ALA A 82 -13.84 11.42 12.51
CA ALA A 82 -13.78 11.75 13.92
C ALA A 82 -12.99 13.04 14.18
N LEU A 83 -11.86 13.25 13.49
CA LEU A 83 -11.04 14.47 13.58
C LEU A 83 -11.76 15.72 13.06
N LEU A 84 -12.61 15.56 12.04
CA LEU A 84 -13.45 16.65 11.51
C LEU A 84 -14.55 17.10 12.50
N ARG A 85 -14.87 16.30 13.52
CA ARG A 85 -15.87 16.62 14.57
C ARG A 85 -17.22 17.15 14.02
N GLY A 86 -17.62 16.67 12.83
CA GLY A 86 -18.86 17.11 12.18
C GLY A 86 -18.81 18.50 11.50
N ASN A 87 -17.66 19.16 11.47
CA ASN A 87 -17.50 20.44 10.77
C ASN A 87 -17.12 20.21 9.30
N THR A 88 -18.11 20.31 8.40
CA THR A 88 -17.95 20.12 6.95
C THR A 88 -17.22 21.27 6.23
N GLN A 89 -17.03 22.42 6.88
CA GLN A 89 -16.31 23.58 6.32
C GLN A 89 -14.79 23.50 6.53
N ARG A 90 -14.32 22.60 7.41
CA ARG A 90 -12.90 22.44 7.73
C ARG A 90 -12.26 21.38 6.84
N SER A 91 -11.18 21.72 6.14
CA SER A 91 -10.28 20.72 5.55
C SER A 91 -9.30 20.19 6.61
N LEU A 92 -8.97 18.90 6.54
CA LEU A 92 -7.97 18.29 7.42
C LEU A 92 -6.59 18.88 7.11
N SER A 93 -5.82 19.17 8.16
CA SER A 93 -4.39 19.50 8.02
C SER A 93 -3.60 18.26 7.57
N ASP A 94 -2.51 18.46 6.83
CA ASP A 94 -1.60 17.39 6.40
C ASP A 94 -1.18 16.49 7.59
N GLY A 95 -0.94 17.10 8.77
CA GLY A 95 -0.59 16.36 9.98
C GLY A 95 -1.73 15.49 10.51
N GLU A 96 -2.99 15.94 10.38
CA GLU A 96 -4.18 15.16 10.80
C GLU A 96 -4.43 13.98 9.85
N VAL A 97 -4.21 14.18 8.55
CA VAL A 97 -4.29 13.11 7.55
C VAL A 97 -3.24 12.03 7.83
N ILE A 98 -1.99 12.45 8.08
CA ILE A 98 -0.89 11.54 8.41
C ILE A 98 -1.18 10.79 9.72
N ALA A 99 -1.71 11.47 10.74
CA ALA A 99 -2.04 10.85 12.03
C ALA A 99 -3.19 9.83 11.90
N ALA A 100 -4.24 10.14 11.14
CA ALA A 100 -5.34 9.22 10.87
C ALA A 100 -4.85 7.97 10.13
N ALA A 101 -3.99 8.15 9.12
CA ALA A 101 -3.37 7.05 8.39
C ALA A 101 -2.49 6.18 9.30
N ALA A 102 -1.70 6.79 10.20
CA ALA A 102 -0.89 6.07 11.17
C ALA A 102 -1.75 5.22 12.12
N GLY A 103 -2.85 5.78 12.63
CA GLY A 103 -3.79 5.07 13.50
C GLY A 103 -4.45 3.89 12.80
N ALA A 104 -4.87 4.07 11.55
CA ALA A 104 -5.42 2.98 10.73
C ALA A 104 -4.41 1.86 10.48
N GLY A 105 -3.15 2.22 10.21
CA GLY A 105 -2.04 1.26 10.10
C GLY A 105 -1.85 0.47 11.40
N ALA A 106 -1.80 1.15 12.54
CA ALA A 106 -1.67 0.51 13.85
C ALA A 106 -2.77 -0.53 14.11
N ILE A 107 -4.01 -0.23 13.75
CA ILE A 107 -5.15 -1.15 13.90
C ILE A 107 -5.02 -2.35 12.96
N SER A 108 -4.58 -2.12 11.72
CA SER A 108 -4.38 -3.21 10.74
C SER A 108 -3.33 -4.23 11.17
N ALA A 109 -2.42 -3.87 12.09
CA ALA A 109 -1.41 -4.77 12.64
C ALA A 109 -2.00 -5.99 13.35
N ILE A 110 -3.24 -5.91 13.85
CA ILE A 110 -3.95 -7.05 14.47
C ILE A 110 -4.09 -8.20 13.46
N VAL A 111 -4.40 -7.89 12.21
CA VAL A 111 -4.51 -8.88 11.14
C VAL A 111 -3.15 -9.17 10.50
N TYR A 112 -2.32 -8.14 10.32
CA TYR A 112 -1.02 -8.29 9.65
C TYR A 112 -0.02 -9.13 10.47
N SER A 113 0.06 -8.95 11.79
CA SER A 113 1.07 -9.61 12.64
C SER A 113 1.08 -11.14 12.54
N PRO A 114 -0.06 -11.86 12.71
CA PRO A 114 -0.06 -13.32 12.59
C PRO A 114 0.25 -13.80 11.18
N VAL A 115 -0.16 -13.05 10.15
CA VAL A 115 0.07 -13.36 8.73
C VAL A 115 1.57 -13.28 8.38
N ASP A 116 2.22 -12.21 8.83
CA ASP A 116 3.65 -11.98 8.60
C ASP A 116 4.51 -13.02 9.34
N LEU A 117 4.16 -13.33 10.59
CA LEU A 117 4.80 -14.39 11.37
C LEU A 117 4.63 -15.76 10.70
N LEU A 118 3.42 -16.08 10.25
CA LEU A 118 3.16 -17.32 9.51
C LEU A 118 4.01 -17.44 8.25
N THR A 119 4.14 -16.35 7.49
CA THR A 119 4.96 -16.33 6.27
C THR A 119 6.43 -16.59 6.60
N ILE A 120 6.98 -15.91 7.61
CA ILE A 120 8.36 -16.10 8.06
C ILE A 120 8.59 -17.54 8.52
N GLN A 121 7.69 -18.07 9.35
CA GLN A 121 7.80 -19.43 9.88
C GLN A 121 7.60 -20.50 8.81
N GLN A 122 6.73 -20.26 7.82
CA GLN A 122 6.56 -21.16 6.69
C GLN A 122 7.84 -21.24 5.85
N GLN A 123 8.53 -20.10 5.68
CA GLN A 123 9.81 -20.07 5.00
C GLN A 123 10.93 -20.73 5.81
N LYS A 124 10.92 -20.60 7.13
CA LYS A 124 11.93 -21.18 8.04
C LYS A 124 11.75 -22.69 8.22
N LEU A 125 10.53 -23.15 8.52
CA LEU A 125 10.22 -24.55 8.81
C LEU A 125 10.08 -25.41 7.55
N HIS A 126 9.96 -24.79 6.38
CA HIS A 126 9.82 -25.49 5.11
C HIS A 126 8.57 -26.38 5.02
N LEU A 127 7.54 -26.06 5.81
CA LEU A 127 6.27 -26.79 5.88
C LEU A 127 5.18 -26.14 5.00
N ASN A 128 4.09 -26.86 4.78
CA ASN A 128 2.88 -26.33 4.17
C ASN A 128 2.14 -25.43 5.17
N LEU A 129 1.32 -24.49 4.68
CA LEU A 129 0.59 -23.51 5.51
C LEU A 129 -0.13 -24.16 6.69
N TRP A 130 -0.91 -25.21 6.43
CA TRP A 130 -1.65 -25.91 7.49
C TRP A 130 -0.74 -26.47 8.59
N ASN A 131 0.35 -27.13 8.18
CA ASN A 131 1.29 -27.72 9.12
C ASN A 131 2.05 -26.64 9.90
N THR A 132 2.47 -25.55 9.25
CA THR A 132 3.09 -24.41 9.93
C THR A 132 2.16 -23.80 10.98
N THR A 133 0.90 -23.51 10.62
CA THR A 133 -0.08 -22.97 11.55
C THR A 133 -0.31 -23.91 12.72
N ARG A 134 -0.50 -25.20 12.43
CA ARG A 134 -0.71 -26.23 13.45
C ARG A 134 0.47 -26.30 14.42
N THR A 135 1.70 -26.39 13.92
CA THR A 135 2.92 -26.43 14.74
C THR A 135 3.06 -25.18 15.61
N LEU A 136 2.75 -23.98 15.09
CA LEU A 136 2.84 -22.75 15.86
C LEU A 136 1.80 -22.70 16.99
N VAL A 137 0.56 -23.09 16.69
CA VAL A 137 -0.53 -23.09 17.67
C VAL A 137 -0.33 -24.17 18.73
N GLU A 138 0.13 -25.36 18.36
CA GLU A 138 0.39 -26.47 19.30
C GLU A 138 1.56 -26.15 20.25
N ASN A 139 2.64 -25.54 19.74
CA ASN A 139 3.85 -25.29 20.55
C ASN A 139 3.83 -23.96 21.32
N TYR A 140 3.22 -22.90 20.75
CA TYR A 140 3.29 -21.54 21.30
C TYR A 140 1.91 -20.91 21.55
N GLY A 141 0.83 -21.60 21.20
CA GLY A 141 -0.54 -21.08 21.31
C GLY A 141 -0.84 -19.95 20.31
N VAL A 142 -2.09 -19.47 20.35
CA VAL A 142 -2.56 -18.37 19.50
C VAL A 142 -1.85 -17.05 19.85
N SER A 143 -1.53 -16.85 21.13
CA SER A 143 -0.77 -15.67 21.58
C SER A 143 0.66 -15.64 21.00
N GLY A 144 1.27 -16.82 20.77
CA GLY A 144 2.57 -16.93 20.12
C GLY A 144 2.59 -16.31 18.71
N MET A 145 1.46 -16.33 17.99
CA MET A 145 1.35 -15.73 16.65
C MET A 145 1.45 -14.19 16.65
N TYR A 146 1.42 -13.57 17.83
CA TYR A 146 1.61 -12.13 18.02
C TYR A 146 3.00 -11.77 18.55
N ARG A 147 3.98 -12.69 18.41
CA ARG A 147 5.37 -12.39 18.75
C ARG A 147 5.88 -11.21 17.91
N GLY A 148 6.46 -10.21 18.57
CA GLY A 148 6.92 -8.98 17.92
C GLY A 148 5.81 -7.99 17.56
N PHE A 149 4.59 -8.15 18.12
CA PHE A 149 3.44 -7.30 17.80
C PHE A 149 3.71 -5.80 17.94
N SER A 150 4.42 -5.35 18.99
CA SER A 150 4.73 -3.92 19.16
C SER A 150 5.58 -3.35 18.01
N ALA A 151 6.55 -4.12 17.53
CA ALA A 151 7.35 -3.76 16.36
C ALA A 151 6.48 -3.74 15.09
N CYS A 152 5.56 -4.70 14.97
CA CYS A 152 4.60 -4.76 13.87
C CYS A 152 3.68 -3.53 13.85
N VAL A 153 3.11 -3.14 14.99
CA VAL A 153 2.24 -1.95 15.13
C VAL A 153 2.99 -0.69 14.72
N ALA A 154 4.19 -0.47 15.25
CA ALA A 154 4.99 0.71 14.92
C ALA A 154 5.32 0.76 13.41
N ARG A 155 5.70 -0.39 12.84
CA ARG A 155 6.03 -0.53 11.41
C ARG A 155 4.81 -0.31 10.51
N GLU A 156 3.64 -0.82 10.87
CA GLU A 156 2.41 -0.59 10.11
C GLU A 156 1.93 0.85 10.19
N ALA A 157 1.97 1.45 11.37
CA ALA A 157 1.57 2.83 11.57
C ALA A 157 2.40 3.77 10.69
N LEU A 158 3.72 3.66 10.75
CA LEU A 158 4.64 4.51 9.97
C LEU A 158 4.56 4.23 8.46
N TYR A 159 4.39 2.97 8.07
CA TYR A 159 4.24 2.59 6.66
C TYR A 159 2.95 3.15 6.05
N THR A 160 1.82 3.00 6.76
CA THR A 160 0.52 3.48 6.32
C THR A 160 0.47 5.02 6.30
N ALA A 161 1.10 5.67 7.29
CA ALA A 161 1.28 7.12 7.30
C ALA A 161 2.04 7.62 6.05
N GLY A 162 3.10 6.91 5.65
CA GLY A 162 3.86 7.22 4.44
C GLY A 162 3.03 7.07 3.17
N TYR A 163 2.31 5.95 3.02
CA TYR A 163 1.54 5.66 1.82
C TYR A 163 0.24 6.47 1.69
N LEU A 164 -0.60 6.53 2.73
CA LEU A 164 -1.90 7.21 2.67
C LEU A 164 -1.81 8.71 2.99
N GLY A 165 -0.82 9.13 3.76
CA GLY A 165 -0.66 10.53 4.16
C GLY A 165 0.39 11.26 3.34
N LEU A 166 1.64 10.77 3.36
CA LEU A 166 2.77 11.49 2.78
C LEU A 166 2.81 11.43 1.24
N ALA A 167 2.44 10.31 0.63
CA ALA A 167 2.50 10.14 -0.83
C ALA A 167 1.64 11.15 -1.61
N PRO A 168 0.36 11.41 -1.24
CA PRO A 168 -0.42 12.47 -1.87
C PRO A 168 0.22 13.85 -1.74
N VAL A 169 0.73 14.20 -0.54
CA VAL A 169 1.36 15.49 -0.27
C VAL A 169 2.60 15.70 -1.15
N ILE A 170 3.49 14.70 -1.22
CA ILE A 170 4.68 14.77 -2.07
C ILE A 170 4.29 14.87 -3.55
N THR A 171 3.30 14.08 -3.99
CA THR A 171 2.82 14.10 -5.37
C THR A 171 2.30 15.49 -5.77
N SER A 172 1.45 16.10 -4.94
CA SER A 172 0.91 17.44 -5.20
C SER A 172 2.00 18.52 -5.24
N ARG A 173 3.02 18.41 -4.38
CA ARG A 173 4.18 19.33 -4.39
C ARG A 173 5.01 19.18 -5.65
N LEU A 174 5.27 17.95 -6.10
CA LEU A 174 6.00 17.68 -7.34
C LEU A 174 5.27 18.22 -8.58
N VAL A 175 3.95 18.04 -8.65
CA VAL A 175 3.12 18.57 -9.74
C VAL A 175 3.13 20.11 -9.76
N GLY A 176 3.11 20.76 -8.59
CA GLY A 176 3.16 22.22 -8.50
C GLY A 176 4.51 22.85 -8.87
N GLN A 177 5.58 22.05 -8.96
CA GLN A 177 6.94 22.53 -9.24
C GLN A 177 7.43 22.22 -10.65
N SER A 178 6.69 21.42 -11.43
CA SER A 178 7.13 20.97 -12.75
C SER A 178 5.95 20.86 -13.73
N ASP A 179 5.97 21.69 -14.77
CA ASP A 179 4.98 21.64 -15.85
C ASP A 179 4.98 20.26 -16.55
N TYR A 180 6.15 19.63 -16.68
CA TYR A 180 6.29 18.28 -17.23
C TYR A 180 5.51 17.22 -16.43
N LEU A 181 5.56 17.29 -15.09
CA LEU A 181 4.82 16.37 -14.22
C LEU A 181 3.33 16.69 -14.18
N ARG A 182 2.96 17.96 -14.36
CA ARG A 182 1.57 18.40 -14.48
C ARG A 182 0.88 17.79 -15.71
N GLU A 183 1.60 17.69 -16.82
CA GLU A 183 1.11 17.06 -18.06
C GLU A 183 1.08 15.52 -17.99
N ARG A 184 1.77 14.91 -17.02
CA ARG A 184 1.91 13.45 -16.89
C ARG A 184 1.50 12.97 -15.49
N PRO A 185 0.19 12.94 -15.17
CA PRO A 185 -0.30 12.64 -13.83
C PRO A 185 0.10 11.24 -13.31
N LEU A 186 0.21 10.26 -14.20
CA LEU A 186 0.67 8.91 -13.83
C LEU A 186 2.15 8.91 -13.43
N ALA A 187 3.01 9.60 -14.18
CA ALA A 187 4.43 9.71 -13.85
C ALA A 187 4.64 10.46 -12.53
N ALA A 188 3.89 11.56 -12.31
CA ALA A 188 3.91 12.30 -11.06
C ALA A 188 3.49 11.42 -9.87
N SER A 189 2.42 10.63 -10.03
CA SER A 189 1.92 9.73 -8.99
C SER A 189 2.92 8.62 -8.66
N ILE A 190 3.56 8.02 -9.67
CA ILE A 190 4.60 7.00 -9.46
C ILE A 190 5.79 7.61 -8.71
N LEU A 191 6.30 8.77 -9.15
CA LEU A 191 7.44 9.41 -8.52
C LEU A 191 7.15 9.83 -7.07
N GLY A 192 5.98 10.44 -6.83
CA GLY A 192 5.57 10.84 -5.50
C GLY A 192 5.37 9.65 -4.55
N ALA A 193 4.73 8.58 -5.03
CA ALA A 193 4.54 7.35 -4.26
C ALA A 193 5.88 6.64 -3.97
N CYS A 194 6.77 6.52 -4.95
CA CYS A 194 8.10 5.94 -4.78
C CYS A 194 8.95 6.76 -3.80
N ALA A 195 8.93 8.09 -3.89
CA ALA A 195 9.68 8.96 -2.98
C ALA A 195 9.15 8.85 -1.54
N ALA A 196 7.84 8.99 -1.34
CA ALA A 196 7.20 8.87 -0.03
C ALA A 196 7.40 7.47 0.57
N GLY A 197 7.21 6.43 -0.24
CA GLY A 197 7.36 5.06 0.20
C GLY A 197 8.81 4.68 0.48
N THR A 198 9.78 5.22 -0.26
CA THR A 198 11.22 5.04 0.05
C THR A 198 11.56 5.72 1.37
N LEU A 199 11.10 6.95 1.61
CA LEU A 199 11.31 7.64 2.88
C LEU A 199 10.68 6.87 4.05
N ALA A 200 9.45 6.37 3.87
CA ALA A 200 8.78 5.52 4.86
C ALA A 200 9.51 4.18 5.06
N ALA A 201 10.04 3.57 3.99
CA ALA A 201 10.82 2.35 4.10
C ALA A 201 12.11 2.59 4.88
N VAL A 202 12.84 3.67 4.60
CA VAL A 202 14.08 4.06 5.30
C VAL A 202 13.84 4.23 6.79
N THR A 203 12.82 5.01 7.17
CA THR A 203 12.54 5.30 8.58
C THR A 203 12.07 4.07 9.36
N THR A 204 11.35 3.15 8.71
CA THR A 204 10.77 1.97 9.38
C THR A 204 11.63 0.71 9.30
N HIS A 205 12.74 0.74 8.56
CA HIS A 205 13.55 -0.45 8.34
C HIS A 205 14.21 -1.03 9.58
N PRO A 206 14.77 -0.23 10.50
CA PRO A 206 15.32 -0.78 11.75
C PRO A 206 14.29 -1.57 12.55
N ILE A 207 13.04 -1.08 12.59
CA ILE A 207 11.92 -1.72 13.27
C ILE A 207 11.50 -3.00 12.53
N ASP A 208 11.46 -2.98 11.19
CA ASP A 208 11.15 -4.15 10.38
C ASP A 208 12.19 -5.27 10.56
N THR A 209 13.49 -4.94 10.58
CA THR A 209 14.56 -5.91 10.83
C THR A 209 14.40 -6.54 12.21
N ALA A 210 14.20 -5.73 13.26
CA ALA A 210 13.99 -6.26 14.62
C ALA A 210 12.73 -7.13 14.73
N LYS A 211 11.65 -6.73 14.06
CA LYS A 211 10.40 -7.51 13.97
C LYS A 211 10.66 -8.87 13.32
N THR A 212 11.34 -8.91 12.16
CA THR A 212 11.67 -10.16 11.46
C THR A 212 12.53 -11.08 12.33
N CYS A 213 13.55 -10.56 13.02
CA CYS A 213 14.37 -11.34 13.94
C CYS A 213 13.54 -11.93 15.10
N LEU A 214 12.63 -11.14 15.68
CA LEU A 214 11.75 -11.63 16.75
C LEU A 214 10.78 -12.71 16.27
N GLN A 215 10.17 -12.50 15.11
CA GLN A 215 9.18 -13.43 14.53
C GLN A 215 9.83 -14.72 14.02
N SER A 216 11.11 -14.70 13.67
CA SER A 216 11.85 -15.90 13.26
C SER A 216 12.32 -16.74 14.46
N ASP A 217 12.61 -16.12 15.61
CA ASP A 217 13.04 -16.79 16.86
C ASP A 217 11.88 -16.99 17.84
N MET A 218 11.01 -17.97 17.58
CA MET A 218 9.83 -18.25 18.40
C MET A 218 10.17 -18.62 19.84
N ASP A 219 11.29 -19.31 20.07
CA ASP A 219 11.76 -19.71 21.40
C ASP A 219 12.32 -18.52 22.21
N GLY A 220 12.66 -17.41 21.54
CA GLY A 220 13.21 -16.22 22.18
C GLY A 220 14.59 -16.41 22.80
N THR A 221 15.34 -17.35 22.25
CA THR A 221 16.70 -17.68 22.68
C THR A 221 17.67 -16.55 22.35
N ASN A 222 17.51 -15.94 21.18
CA ASN A 222 18.40 -14.90 20.65
C ASN A 222 17.76 -13.50 20.80
N TRP A 223 16.44 -13.40 20.67
CA TRP A 223 15.72 -12.12 20.58
C TRP A 223 14.57 -12.04 21.57
N LYS A 224 14.72 -11.22 22.63
CA LYS A 224 13.74 -11.14 23.74
C LYS A 224 12.64 -10.09 23.54
N ASN A 225 13.01 -8.90 23.05
CA ASN A 225 12.08 -7.79 22.82
C ASN A 225 12.61 -6.87 21.72
N THR A 226 11.76 -5.97 21.20
CA THR A 226 12.07 -5.12 20.04
C THR A 226 13.27 -4.22 20.28
N PHE A 227 13.29 -3.50 21.42
CA PHE A 227 14.36 -2.54 21.72
C PHE A 227 15.70 -3.23 22.00
N GLY A 228 15.66 -4.34 22.76
CA GLY A 228 16.82 -5.19 23.01
C GLY A 228 17.37 -5.78 21.71
N THR A 229 16.51 -6.24 20.81
CA THR A 229 16.92 -6.75 19.49
C THR A 229 17.63 -5.67 18.68
N MET A 230 17.06 -4.46 18.59
CA MET A 230 17.71 -3.34 17.90
C MET A 230 19.05 -2.95 18.53
N LYS A 231 19.12 -2.90 19.86
CA LYS A 231 20.35 -2.59 20.61
C LYS A 231 21.42 -3.65 20.36
N THR A 232 21.06 -4.92 20.42
CA THR A 232 21.96 -6.04 20.14
C THR A 232 22.47 -5.97 18.71
N LEU A 233 21.60 -5.82 17.71
CA LEU A 233 21.98 -5.66 16.30
C LEU A 233 22.97 -4.51 16.09
N MET A 234 22.71 -3.37 16.72
CA MET A 234 23.60 -2.21 16.68
C MET A 234 24.96 -2.51 17.31
N SER A 235 24.99 -3.22 18.44
CA SER A 235 26.24 -3.57 19.13
C SER A 235 27.08 -4.61 18.40
N THR A 236 26.45 -5.57 17.71
CA THR A 236 27.15 -6.69 17.07
C THR A 236 27.65 -6.37 15.67
N GLY A 237 26.93 -5.54 14.92
CA GLY A 237 27.28 -5.26 13.53
C GLY A 237 26.92 -3.85 13.07
N GLY A 238 26.83 -2.91 14.01
CA GLY A 238 26.61 -1.50 13.75
C GLY A 238 25.27 -1.19 13.08
N ILE A 239 25.18 0.04 12.56
CA ILE A 239 23.97 0.53 11.90
C ILE A 239 23.64 -0.26 10.63
N ALA A 240 24.65 -0.76 9.93
CA ALA A 240 24.46 -1.58 8.73
C ALA A 240 23.62 -2.84 9.02
N SER A 241 23.72 -3.42 10.23
CA SER A 241 22.92 -4.59 10.61
C SER A 241 21.43 -4.29 10.73
N LEU A 242 21.06 -3.08 11.15
CA LEU A 242 19.66 -2.64 11.19
C LEU A 242 19.06 -2.45 9.79
N TYR A 243 19.89 -2.18 8.79
CA TYR A 243 19.50 -1.88 7.40
C TYR A 243 19.69 -3.07 6.43
N ARG A 244 19.96 -4.27 6.96
CA ARG A 244 20.04 -5.50 6.15
C ARG A 244 18.70 -5.79 5.48
N GLY A 245 18.72 -5.96 4.16
CA GLY A 245 17.51 -6.17 3.37
C GLY A 245 16.79 -4.88 2.95
N MET A 246 17.39 -3.69 3.13
CA MET A 246 16.83 -2.43 2.64
C MET A 246 16.58 -2.45 1.14
N LEU A 247 17.60 -2.81 0.35
CA LEU A 247 17.51 -2.82 -1.10
C LEU A 247 16.32 -3.66 -1.62
N PRO A 248 16.18 -4.96 -1.25
CA PRO A 248 15.03 -5.73 -1.71
C PRO A 248 13.70 -5.15 -1.21
N ARG A 249 13.66 -4.56 -0.02
CA ARG A 249 12.44 -3.89 0.47
C ARG A 249 12.04 -2.70 -0.40
N THR A 250 12.99 -1.85 -0.78
CA THR A 250 12.73 -0.68 -1.62
C THR A 250 12.34 -1.09 -3.03
N VAL A 251 13.01 -2.09 -3.62
CA VAL A 251 12.65 -2.64 -4.94
C VAL A 251 11.22 -3.17 -4.92
N ARG A 252 10.84 -3.91 -3.86
CA ARG A 252 9.48 -4.41 -3.67
C ARG A 252 8.47 -3.26 -3.64
N LEU A 253 8.72 -2.25 -2.82
CA LEU A 253 7.82 -1.11 -2.69
C LEU A 253 7.61 -0.35 -4.02
N CYS A 254 8.68 -0.05 -4.74
CA CYS A 254 8.58 0.64 -6.02
C CYS A 254 7.88 -0.21 -7.08
N GLY A 255 8.17 -1.53 -7.09
CA GLY A 255 7.49 -2.49 -7.95
C GLY A 255 6.00 -2.57 -7.66
N ALA A 256 5.60 -2.56 -6.39
CA ALA A 256 4.20 -2.65 -5.98
C ALA A 256 3.41 -1.44 -6.48
N PHE A 257 3.94 -0.23 -6.33
CA PHE A 257 3.29 0.97 -6.86
C PHE A 257 3.17 0.94 -8.38
N PHE A 258 4.22 0.52 -9.07
CA PHE A 258 4.20 0.40 -10.52
C PHE A 258 3.13 -0.59 -10.98
N VAL A 259 3.11 -1.81 -10.43
CA VAL A 259 2.14 -2.86 -10.81
C VAL A 259 0.71 -2.43 -10.49
N CYS A 260 0.43 -1.94 -9.28
CA CYS A 260 -0.91 -1.54 -8.88
C CYS A 260 -1.45 -0.37 -9.72
N LEU A 261 -0.61 0.62 -10.04
CA LEU A 261 -1.02 1.74 -10.89
C LEU A 261 -1.24 1.31 -12.34
N MET A 262 -0.41 0.42 -12.88
CA MET A 262 -0.60 -0.14 -14.21
C MET A 262 -1.88 -0.97 -14.33
N VAL A 263 -2.16 -1.82 -13.33
CA VAL A 263 -3.40 -2.60 -13.28
C VAL A 263 -4.62 -1.68 -13.21
N ARG A 264 -4.55 -0.60 -12.42
CA ARG A 264 -5.61 0.40 -12.34
C ARG A 264 -5.83 1.12 -13.67
N ASP A 265 -4.77 1.58 -14.31
CA ASP A 265 -4.87 2.30 -15.59
C ASP A 265 -5.40 1.39 -16.70
N ALA A 266 -4.96 0.13 -16.77
CA ALA A 266 -5.49 -0.86 -17.70
C ALA A 266 -6.99 -1.14 -17.46
N ALA A 267 -7.43 -1.19 -16.21
CA ALA A 267 -8.86 -1.37 -15.88
C ALA A 267 -9.71 -0.16 -16.30
N ILE A 268 -9.20 1.06 -16.10
CA ILE A 268 -9.87 2.30 -16.54
C ILE A 268 -9.96 2.34 -18.06
N GLU A 269 -8.88 1.99 -18.76
CA GLU A 269 -8.83 1.96 -20.22
C GLU A 269 -9.83 0.93 -20.79
N TYR A 270 -9.84 -0.29 -20.25
CA TYR A 270 -10.79 -1.33 -20.64
C TYR A 270 -12.25 -0.88 -20.44
N LYS A 271 -12.57 -0.24 -19.29
CA LYS A 271 -13.91 0.28 -19.03
C LYS A 271 -14.28 1.41 -19.99
N THR A 272 -13.32 2.27 -20.31
CA THR A 272 -13.50 3.41 -21.24
C THR A 272 -13.77 2.90 -22.66
N GLN A 273 -13.00 1.92 -23.14
CA GLN A 273 -13.23 1.28 -24.44
C GLN A 273 -14.62 0.65 -24.52
N LYS A 274 -15.03 -0.09 -23.49
CA LYS A 274 -16.35 -0.72 -23.43
C LYS A 274 -17.51 0.29 -23.36
N ALA A 275 -17.30 1.44 -22.74
CA ALA A 275 -18.28 2.53 -22.73
C ALA A 275 -18.43 3.18 -24.12
N HIS A 276 -17.33 3.31 -24.86
CA HIS A 276 -17.33 3.77 -26.24
C HIS A 276 -18.04 2.77 -27.17
N GLU A 277 -17.76 1.47 -27.04
CA GLU A 277 -18.43 0.41 -27.81
C GLU A 277 -19.95 0.35 -27.57
N ARG A 278 -20.39 0.69 -26.36
CA ARG A 278 -21.81 0.72 -25.98
C ARG A 278 -22.54 2.00 -26.41
N GLY A 279 -21.87 2.95 -27.07
CA GLY A 279 -22.47 4.22 -27.48
C GLY A 279 -22.82 5.17 -26.33
N LEU A 280 -22.49 4.82 -25.08
CA LEU A 280 -22.89 5.58 -23.89
C LEU A 280 -22.21 6.95 -23.82
N LEU A 281 -20.99 7.07 -24.36
CA LEU A 281 -20.27 8.35 -24.42
C LEU A 281 -20.79 9.25 -25.56
N SER A 282 -21.24 8.68 -26.69
CA SER A 282 -21.84 9.48 -27.77
C SER A 282 -23.25 9.92 -27.43
N GLU A 283 -24.05 9.10 -26.75
CA GLU A 283 -25.36 9.48 -26.25
C GLU A 283 -25.24 10.60 -25.20
N ALA A 284 -24.35 10.46 -24.21
CA ALA A 284 -24.13 11.49 -23.20
C ALA A 284 -23.65 12.83 -23.82
N ALA A 285 -22.74 12.78 -24.79
CA ALA A 285 -22.29 13.96 -25.54
C ALA A 285 -23.41 14.58 -26.39
N SER A 286 -24.25 13.77 -27.03
CA SER A 286 -25.40 14.25 -27.82
C SER A 286 -26.51 14.85 -26.96
N ILE A 287 -26.74 14.32 -25.75
CA ILE A 287 -27.69 14.86 -24.77
C ILE A 287 -27.16 16.17 -24.18
N ALA A 288 -25.86 16.26 -23.90
CA ALA A 288 -25.23 17.50 -23.45
C ALA A 288 -25.30 18.61 -24.53
N ALA A 289 -24.99 18.28 -25.78
CA ALA A 289 -25.15 19.20 -26.92
C ALA A 289 -26.63 19.56 -27.19
N GLY A 290 -27.55 18.62 -26.94
CA GLY A 290 -29.00 18.84 -26.97
C GLY A 290 -29.47 19.80 -25.87
N LEU A 291 -28.91 19.73 -24.66
CA LEU A 291 -29.23 20.67 -23.58
C LEU A 291 -28.68 22.08 -23.84
N GLU A 292 -27.48 22.21 -24.41
CA GLU A 292 -26.93 23.52 -24.81
C GLU A 292 -27.73 24.19 -25.93
N THR A 293 -28.36 23.40 -26.81
CA THR A 293 -29.21 23.92 -27.89
C THR A 293 -30.66 24.23 -27.47
N THR A 294 -31.10 23.75 -26.29
CA THR A 294 -32.48 23.97 -25.79
C THR A 294 -32.58 25.18 -24.84
N VAL A 295 -31.48 25.81 -24.46
CA VAL A 295 -31.51 27.13 -23.80
C VAL A 295 -31.34 28.19 -24.88
N PRO A 296 -32.42 28.84 -25.37
CA PRO A 296 -32.24 30.00 -26.22
C PRO A 296 -31.50 31.06 -25.38
N LEU A 297 -30.35 31.48 -25.90
CA LEU A 297 -29.73 32.75 -25.57
C LEU A 297 -30.82 33.82 -25.62
N VAL A 298 -31.31 34.23 -24.45
CA VAL A 298 -32.00 35.51 -24.30
C VAL A 298 -30.93 36.55 -24.59
N ALA A 299 -30.86 36.93 -25.85
CA ALA A 299 -30.12 38.08 -26.32
C ALA A 299 -30.75 39.33 -25.70
N THR A 300 -30.21 39.83 -24.60
CA THR A 300 -30.36 41.24 -24.23
C THR A 300 -29.24 42.00 -24.93
N SER A 301 -29.49 42.40 -26.18
CA SER A 301 -28.74 43.46 -26.85
C SER A 301 -29.53 44.77 -26.79
N SER A 302 -28.76 45.85 -26.67
CA SER A 302 -29.07 47.29 -26.84
C SER A 302 -29.88 48.00 -25.75
N SER A 303 -29.28 49.01 -25.10
CA SER A 303 -29.25 50.39 -25.64
C SER A 303 -28.31 51.30 -24.84
N GLU A 304 -27.61 52.17 -25.58
CA GLU A 304 -26.77 53.29 -25.16
C GLU A 304 -27.54 54.41 -24.42
N ASP A 305 -26.74 55.36 -23.91
CA ASP A 305 -27.05 56.76 -23.59
C ASP A 305 -27.73 57.12 -22.26
N SER A 306 -26.90 57.53 -21.28
CA SER A 306 -26.92 58.84 -20.57
C SER A 306 -25.84 58.89 -19.49
#